data_AF-F8Q515-F1
#
_entry.id   AF-F8Q515-F1
#
_cell.length_a   1.000
_cell.length_b   1.000
_cell.length_c   1.000
_cell.angle_alpha   90.00
_cell.angle_beta   90.00
_cell.angle_gamma   90.00
#
_symmetry.space_group_name_H-M   'P 1'
#
loop_
_entity.id
_entity.type
_entity.pdbx_description
1 polymer ?
#
loop_
_entity_poly.entity_id
_entity_poly.type
_entity_poly.pdbx_seq_one_letter_code
_entity_poly.pdbx_strand_id
1 'polypeptide(L)'
;KKVVILSIMMQSTNQKSDALQSVIGIFLQSSHSPEKVIDAMACIGVSISQSAIHSAIWSLLAESHRNICALGKTMLASYAYANFDVDLKSHQPVAKKSSDTLKHLTLGLLFPL
;
A
#
# COMPACT_ATOMS: atom_id res chain seq x y z
N LYS A 1 -8.80 -16.48 -23.73
CA LYS A 1 -7.78 -16.23 -22.69
C LYS A 1 -6.68 -15.28 -23.17
N LYS A 2 -5.89 -15.60 -24.21
CA LYS A 2 -4.85 -14.70 -24.76
C LYS A 2 -5.37 -13.31 -25.17
N VAL A 3 -6.50 -13.27 -25.90
CA VAL A 3 -7.11 -12.01 -26.38
C VAL A 3 -7.49 -11.08 -25.22
N VAL A 4 -8.04 -11.63 -24.13
CA VAL A 4 -8.45 -10.86 -22.94
C VAL A 4 -7.24 -10.22 -22.25
N ILE A 5 -6.13 -10.95 -22.13
CA ILE A 5 -4.89 -10.43 -21.52
C ILE A 5 -4.32 -9.30 -22.38
N LEU A 6 -4.29 -9.48 -23.71
CA LEU A 6 -3.88 -8.43 -24.66
C LEU A 6 -4.80 -7.20 -24.59
N SER A 7 -6.12 -7.39 -24.47
CA SER A 7 -7.07 -6.30 -24.32
C SER A 7 -6.87 -5.52 -23.02
N ILE A 8 -6.54 -6.20 -21.92
CA ILE A 8 -6.21 -5.56 -20.63
C ILE A 8 -4.91 -4.74 -20.76
N MET A 9 -3.87 -5.31 -21.38
CA MET A 9 -2.59 -4.60 -21.62
C MET A 9 -2.73 -3.41 -22.61
N MET A 10 -3.66 -3.51 -23.55
CA MET A 10 -3.93 -2.46 -24.53
C MET A 10 -4.86 -1.36 -23.98
N GLN A 11 -5.74 -1.70 -23.04
CA GLN A 11 -6.54 -0.71 -22.31
C GLN A 11 -5.69 0.07 -21.31
N SER A 12 -4.60 -0.54 -20.82
CA SER A 12 -3.68 0.04 -19.86
C SER A 12 -2.57 0.93 -20.47
N THR A 13 -2.75 1.36 -21.72
CA THR A 13 -1.99 2.46 -22.34
C THR A 13 -2.83 3.74 -22.42
N ASN A 14 -4.01 3.75 -21.79
CA ASN A 14 -4.88 4.92 -21.70
C ASN A 14 -4.59 5.68 -20.39
N GLN A 15 -3.97 6.85 -20.53
CA GLN A 15 -3.52 7.75 -19.45
C GLN A 15 -4.57 8.08 -18.35
N LYS A 16 -5.87 7.85 -18.60
CA LYS A 16 -6.97 8.08 -17.65
C LYS A 16 -7.42 6.84 -16.86
N SER A 17 -6.96 5.63 -17.18
CA SER A 17 -7.56 4.39 -16.64
C SER A 17 -6.56 3.25 -16.35
N ASP A 18 -5.39 3.57 -15.80
CA ASP A 18 -4.43 2.53 -15.37
C ASP A 18 -4.66 2.08 -13.92
N ALA A 19 -5.92 2.01 -13.49
CA ALA A 19 -6.28 1.59 -12.13
C ALA A 19 -5.75 0.19 -11.81
N LEU A 20 -5.82 -0.75 -12.76
CA LEU A 20 -5.31 -2.11 -12.57
C LEU A 20 -3.77 -2.14 -12.47
N GLN A 21 -3.06 -1.46 -13.36
CA GLN A 21 -1.60 -1.37 -13.30
C GLN A 21 -1.14 -0.66 -12.03
N SER A 22 -1.88 0.34 -11.55
CA SER A 22 -1.62 1.03 -10.29
C SER A 22 -1.79 0.10 -9.11
N VAL A 23 -2.87 -0.70 -9.06
CA VAL A 23 -3.08 -1.73 -8.04
C VAL A 23 -1.95 -2.77 -8.07
N ILE A 24 -1.56 -3.24 -9.26
CA ILE A 24 -0.44 -4.17 -9.42
C ILE A 24 0.87 -3.55 -8.94
N GLY A 25 1.16 -2.31 -9.30
CA GLY A 25 2.38 -1.60 -8.87
C GLY A 25 2.42 -1.40 -7.36
N ILE A 26 1.33 -0.91 -6.76
CA ILE A 26 1.20 -0.76 -5.30
C ILE A 26 1.35 -2.13 -4.61
N PHE A 27 0.78 -3.19 -5.17
CA PHE A 27 0.93 -4.55 -4.64
C PHE A 27 2.38 -5.03 -4.68
N LEU A 28 3.08 -4.86 -5.80
CA LEU A 28 4.49 -5.22 -5.93
C LEU A 28 5.37 -4.47 -4.92
N GLN A 29 5.12 -3.17 -4.75
CA GLN A 29 5.80 -2.34 -3.76
C GLN A 29 5.51 -2.82 -2.32
N SER A 30 4.26 -3.16 -2.01
CA SER A 30 3.85 -3.66 -0.68
C SER A 30 4.45 -5.03 -0.35
N SER A 31 4.70 -5.86 -1.37
CA SER A 31 5.33 -7.17 -1.23
C SER A 31 6.87 -7.08 -1.12
N HIS A 32 7.42 -5.86 -1.04
CA HIS A 32 8.86 -5.63 -1.02
C HIS A 32 9.58 -6.21 -2.25
N SER A 33 8.92 -6.16 -3.42
CA SER A 33 9.53 -6.58 -4.68
C SER A 33 10.74 -5.70 -4.98
N PRO A 34 11.86 -6.25 -5.46
CA PRO A 34 13.00 -5.45 -5.86
C PRO A 34 12.62 -4.41 -6.92
N GLU A 35 13.19 -3.21 -6.86
CA GLU A 35 12.87 -2.11 -7.79
C GLU A 35 13.02 -2.54 -9.26
N LYS A 36 14.06 -3.32 -9.57
CA LYS A 36 14.28 -3.88 -10.92
C LYS A 36 13.11 -4.73 -11.43
N VAL A 37 12.39 -5.42 -10.53
CA VAL A 37 11.20 -6.20 -10.88
C VAL A 37 10.05 -5.25 -11.21
N ILE A 38 9.86 -4.21 -10.40
CA ILE A 38 8.83 -3.18 -10.62
C ILE A 38 9.07 -2.48 -11.96
N ASP A 39 10.31 -2.10 -12.25
CA ASP A 39 10.70 -1.46 -13.51
C ASP A 39 10.50 -2.37 -14.71
N ALA A 40 10.85 -3.66 -14.59
CA ALA A 40 10.59 -4.63 -15.65
C ALA A 40 9.09 -4.79 -15.91
N MET A 41 8.27 -4.86 -14.86
CA MET A 41 6.82 -4.96 -14.94
C MET A 41 6.18 -3.69 -15.53
N ALA A 42 6.76 -2.53 -15.24
CA ALA A 42 6.36 -1.27 -15.85
C ALA A 42 6.72 -1.20 -17.34
N CYS A 43 7.92 -1.66 -17.70
CA CYS A 43 8.40 -1.71 -19.09
C CYS A 43 7.53 -2.59 -19.99
N ILE A 44 7.03 -3.72 -19.48
CA ILE A 44 6.10 -4.60 -20.23
C ILE A 44 4.64 -4.14 -20.17
N GLY A 45 4.33 -3.03 -19.49
CA GLY A 45 2.98 -2.46 -19.40
C GLY A 45 2.03 -3.22 -18.47
N VAL A 46 2.55 -3.91 -17.45
CA VAL A 46 1.74 -4.62 -16.43
C VAL A 46 1.63 -3.83 -15.12
N SER A 47 2.61 -2.97 -14.83
CA SER A 47 2.63 -2.05 -13.69
C SER A 47 2.80 -0.60 -14.17
N ILE A 48 2.50 0.35 -13.31
CA ILE A 48 2.97 1.73 -13.45
C ILE A 48 4.42 1.84 -12.97
N SER A 49 5.10 2.95 -13.33
CA SER A 49 6.48 3.22 -12.90
C SER A 49 6.59 3.39 -11.38
N GLN A 50 7.78 3.18 -10.83
CA GLN A 50 8.05 3.39 -9.40
C GLN A 50 7.68 4.81 -8.93
N SER A 51 8.00 5.83 -9.75
CA SER A 51 7.63 7.22 -9.46
C SER A 51 6.11 7.41 -9.39
N ALA A 52 5.36 6.79 -10.30
CA ALA A 52 3.91 6.84 -10.31
C ALA A 52 3.31 6.10 -9.11
N ILE A 53 3.89 4.98 -8.67
CA ILE A 53 3.49 4.30 -7.42
C ILE A 53 3.64 5.25 -6.23
N HIS A 54 4.80 5.90 -6.12
CA HIS A 54 5.06 6.82 -5.01
C HIS A 54 4.09 8.01 -5.01
N SER A 55 3.85 8.62 -6.18
CA SER A 55 2.86 9.69 -6.33
C SER A 55 1.43 9.24 -6.02
N ALA A 56 1.06 8.02 -6.40
CA ALA A 56 -0.24 7.44 -6.07
C ALA A 56 -0.38 7.27 -4.56
N ILE A 57 0.60 6.68 -3.88
CA ILE A 57 0.60 6.53 -2.42
C ILE A 57 0.45 7.88 -1.72
N TRP A 58 1.23 8.90 -2.12
CA TRP A 58 1.10 10.25 -1.55
C TRP A 58 -0.25 10.88 -1.80
N SER A 59 -0.83 10.70 -2.98
CA SER A 59 -2.15 11.22 -3.31
C SER A 59 -3.23 10.55 -2.46
N LEU A 60 -3.16 9.22 -2.31
CA LEU A 60 -4.06 8.46 -1.44
C LEU A 60 -3.93 8.88 0.03
N LEU A 61 -2.71 9.10 0.51
CA LEU A 61 -2.46 9.58 1.88
C LEU A 61 -3.03 10.98 2.09
N ALA A 62 -2.80 11.91 1.16
CA ALA A 62 -3.33 13.26 1.24
C ALA A 62 -4.86 13.28 1.24
N GLU A 63 -5.49 12.47 0.40
CA GLU A 63 -6.94 12.35 0.33
C GLU A 63 -7.53 11.68 1.58
N SER A 64 -6.91 10.59 2.05
CA SER A 64 -7.28 9.92 3.30
C SER A 64 -7.20 10.88 4.49
N HIS A 65 -6.12 11.66 4.60
CA HIS A 65 -5.97 12.66 5.65
C HIS A 65 -7.08 13.73 5.59
N ARG A 66 -7.41 14.24 4.40
CA ARG A 66 -8.53 15.18 4.23
C ARG A 66 -9.86 14.56 4.67
N ASN A 67 -10.12 13.31 4.29
CA ASN A 67 -11.35 12.61 4.64
C ASN A 67 -11.47 12.34 6.14
N ILE A 68 -10.38 11.93 6.80
CA ILE A 68 -10.32 11.76 8.26
C ILE A 68 -10.60 13.10 8.97
N CYS A 69 -9.95 14.19 8.54
CA CYS A 69 -10.19 15.51 9.10
C CYS A 69 -11.62 16.01 8.86
N ALA A 70 -12.17 15.79 7.66
CA ALA A 70 -13.53 16.17 7.33
C ALA A 70 -14.54 15.41 8.18
N LEU A 71 -14.37 14.10 8.32
CA LEU A 71 -15.22 13.25 9.15
C LEU A 71 -15.14 13.64 10.63
N GLY A 72 -13.93 13.89 11.17
CA GLY A 72 -13.76 14.39 12.53
C GLY A 72 -14.49 15.73 12.78
N LYS A 73 -14.51 16.64 11.79
CA LYS A 73 -15.23 17.93 11.89
C LYS A 73 -16.76 17.76 11.93
N THR A 74 -17.31 16.67 11.41
CA THR A 74 -18.77 16.43 11.47
C THR A 74 -19.26 16.12 12.88
N MET A 75 -18.36 15.75 13.80
CA MET A 75 -18.68 15.16 15.10
C MET A 75 -19.51 13.86 15.03
N LEU A 76 -19.68 13.30 13.83
CA LEU A 76 -20.35 12.02 13.57
C LEU A 76 -19.34 10.91 13.29
N ALA A 77 -18.22 10.93 14.01
CA ALA A 77 -17.13 9.97 13.87
C ALA A 77 -17.04 9.09 15.12
N SER A 78 -16.95 7.78 14.90
CA SER A 78 -16.56 6.82 15.92
C SER A 78 -15.05 6.60 15.88
N TYR A 79 -14.46 6.50 17.07
CA TYR A 79 -13.03 6.24 17.26
C TYR A 79 -12.86 4.89 17.94
N ALA A 80 -12.09 4.00 17.31
CA ALA A 80 -11.70 2.73 17.89
C ALA A 80 -10.19 2.71 18.10
N TYR A 81 -9.77 2.38 19.32
CA TYR A 81 -8.38 2.16 19.67
C TYR A 81 -8.18 0.69 20.05
N ALA A 82 -7.11 0.10 19.55
CA ALA A 82 -6.70 -1.25 19.89
C ALA A 82 -5.21 -1.24 20.27
N ASN A 83 -4.90 -1.78 21.44
CA ASN A 83 -3.53 -2.13 21.82
C ASN A 83 -3.32 -3.60 21.48
N PHE A 84 -2.23 -3.91 20.78
CA PHE A 84 -1.86 -5.28 20.49
C PHE A 84 -0.35 -5.43 20.53
N ASP A 85 0.07 -6.63 20.94
CA ASP A 85 1.47 -6.97 21.09
C ASP A 85 1.92 -7.79 19.90
N VAL A 86 3.06 -7.41 19.32
CA VAL A 86 3.66 -8.14 18.20
C VAL A 86 5.02 -8.65 18.61
N ASP A 87 5.22 -9.97 18.50
CA ASP A 87 6.52 -10.59 18.65
C ASP A 87 7.32 -10.47 17.33
N LEU A 88 8.14 -9.44 17.20
CA LEU A 88 8.96 -9.20 16.02
C LEU A 88 10.29 -9.95 16.15
N LYS A 89 10.33 -11.18 15.62
CA LYS A 89 11.55 -12.00 15.59
C LYS A 89 12.54 -11.47 14.57
N SER A 90 13.82 -11.36 14.95
CA SER A 90 14.88 -10.97 14.01
C SER A 90 15.17 -12.10 13.01
N HIS A 91 15.22 -11.77 11.72
CA HIS A 91 15.60 -12.72 10.66
C HIS A 91 17.10 -13.09 10.71
N GLN A 92 17.95 -12.22 11.28
CA GLN A 92 19.37 -12.51 11.42
C GLN A 92 19.67 -13.32 12.70
N PRO A 93 20.54 -14.36 12.63
CA PRO A 93 21.04 -15.02 13.82
C PRO A 93 21.95 -14.08 14.61
N VAL A 94 21.48 -13.58 15.75
CA VAL A 94 22.31 -12.75 16.66
C VAL A 94 22.92 -13.66 17.74
N ALA A 95 24.24 -13.53 17.96
CA ALA A 95 24.99 -14.35 18.92
C ALA A 95 24.50 -14.24 20.39
N LYS A 96 23.77 -13.17 20.72
CA LYS A 96 23.02 -12.99 21.96
C LYS A 96 21.56 -12.76 21.61
N LYS A 97 20.65 -13.62 22.09
CA LYS A 97 19.21 -13.34 22.06
C LYS A 97 18.97 -12.11 22.94
N SER A 98 18.60 -10.97 22.37
CA SER A 98 17.95 -9.90 23.13
C SER A 98 16.58 -10.42 23.57
N SER A 99 16.27 -10.38 24.86
CA SER A 99 15.02 -10.91 25.43
C SER A 99 13.77 -10.08 25.09
N ASP A 100 13.90 -9.01 24.32
CA ASP A 100 12.84 -8.01 24.11
C ASP A 100 12.42 -7.90 22.62
N THR A 101 11.81 -8.97 22.12
CA THR A 101 11.22 -9.06 20.78
C THR A 101 9.76 -8.61 20.75
N LEU A 102 9.12 -8.49 21.92
CA LEU A 102 7.76 -7.98 22.05
C LEU A 102 7.74 -6.47 21.75
N LYS A 103 6.82 -6.06 20.90
CA LYS A 103 6.55 -4.64 20.60
C LYS A 103 5.09 -4.34 20.90
N HIS A 104 4.89 -3.33 21.75
CA HIS A 104 3.58 -2.82 22.09
C HIS A 104 3.19 -1.77 21.05
N LEU A 105 2.11 -2.02 20.32
CA LEU A 105 1.59 -1.10 19.30
C LEU A 105 0.17 -0.67 19.65
N THR A 106 -0.10 0.62 19.50
CA THR A 106 -1.45 1.18 19.59
C THR A 106 -1.90 1.56 18.19
N LEU A 107 -3.01 0.97 17.73
CA LEU A 107 -3.67 1.32 16.48
C LEU A 107 -4.92 2.15 16.77
N GLY A 108 -5.19 3.12 15.90
CA GLY A 108 -6.41 3.93 15.91
C GLY A 108 -7.13 3.83 14.57
N LEU A 109 -8.45 3.70 14.61
CA LEU A 109 -9.33 3.70 13.45
C LEU A 109 -10.46 4.71 13.65
N LEU A 110 -10.83 5.41 12.58
CA LEU A 110 -11.90 6.40 12.55
C LEU A 110 -12.91 6.02 11.47
N PHE A 111 -14.20 5.95 11.79
CA PHE A 111 -15.27 5.61 10.86
C PHE A 111 -16.56 6.42 11.14
N PRO A 112 -17.43 6.64 10.14
CA PRO A 112 -18.70 7.34 10.34
C PRO A 112 -19.62 6.61 11.32
N LEU A 113 -20.38 7.37 12.12
CA LEU A 113 -21.50 6.86 12.93
C LEU A 113 -22.67 6.38 12.07
#